data_AF-A0AAE8Q5T5-F1
#
_entry.id   AF-A0AAE8Q5T5-F1
#
_cell.length_a   1.000
_cell.length_b   1.000
_cell.length_c   1.000
_cell.angle_alpha   90.00
_cell.angle_beta   90.00
_cell.angle_gamma   90.00
#
_symmetry.space_group_name_H-M   'P 1'
#
loop_
_entity.id
_entity.type
_entity.pdbx_description
1 polymer ?
#
loop_
_entity_poly.entity_id
_entity_poly.type
_entity_poly.pdbx_seq_one_letter_code
_entity_poly.pdbx_strand_id
1 'polypeptide(L)' 'MPSLAQMTGSLHIHNFYIGKLKTNQERLFETDPELAMLLDNMAAVLSEHAMALAEDIADMEGDDT' A
#
# COMPACT_ATOMS: atom_id res chain seq x y z
N MET A 1 -13.74 -15.48 6.09
CA MET A 1 -12.76 -14.36 6.09
C MET A 1 -11.43 -14.88 5.58
N PRO A 2 -10.59 -14.04 4.94
CA PRO A 2 -9.20 -14.41 4.67
C PRO A 2 -8.49 -14.77 5.99
N SER A 3 -7.48 -15.64 5.92
CA SER A 3 -6.65 -15.95 7.09
C SER A 3 -5.67 -14.82 7.40
N LEU A 4 -5.19 -14.74 8.63
CA LEU A 4 -4.15 -13.79 9.03
C LEU A 4 -2.94 -13.82 8.08
N ALA A 5 -2.43 -15.02 7.75
CA ALA A 5 -1.33 -15.17 6.81
C ALA A 5 -1.64 -14.61 5.40
N GLN A 6 -2.88 -14.73 4.93
CA GLN A 6 -3.31 -14.15 3.65
C GLN A 6 -3.36 -12.61 3.74
N MET A 7 -3.84 -12.06 4.85
CA MET A 7 -3.90 -10.61 5.10
C MET A 7 -2.49 -10.02 5.21
N THR A 8 -1.59 -10.62 6.00
CA THR A 8 -0.20 -10.20 6.11
C THR A 8 0.53 -10.27 4.77
N GLY A 9 0.30 -11.34 4.00
CA GLY A 9 0.84 -11.47 2.63
C GLY A 9 0.32 -10.38 1.70
N SER A 10 -0.97 -10.05 1.77
CA SER A 10 -1.57 -8.95 1.02
C SER A 10 -0.96 -7.60 1.42
N LEU A 11 -0.79 -7.32 2.72
CA LEU A 11 -0.18 -6.09 3.22
C LEU A 11 1.27 -5.92 2.72
N HIS A 12 2.04 -7.01 2.69
CA HIS A 12 3.39 -7.00 2.14
C HIS A 12 3.39 -6.58 0.65
N ILE A 13 2.46 -7.10 -0.15
CA ILE A 13 2.32 -6.75 -1.57
C ILE A 13 1.92 -5.29 -1.74
N HIS A 14 1.00 -4.75 -0.93
CA HIS A 14 0.61 -3.34 -0.98
C HIS A 14 1.83 -2.44 -0.75
N ASN A 15 2.59 -2.68 0.32
CA ASN A 15 3.79 -1.92 0.65
C ASN A 15 4.85 -1.96 -0.47
N PHE A 16 5.03 -3.13 -1.09
CA PHE A 16 5.93 -3.29 -2.24
C PHE A 16 5.52 -2.40 -3.43
N TYR A 17 4.24 -2.39 -3.79
CA TYR A 17 3.76 -1.58 -4.91
C TYR A 17 3.72 -0.08 -4.58
N ILE A 18 3.39 0.31 -3.35
CA ILE A 18 3.51 1.71 -2.89
C ILE A 18 4.94 2.20 -3.10
N GLY A 19 5.94 1.42 -2.67
CA GLY A 19 7.34 1.74 -2.87
C GLY A 19 7.70 1.95 -4.35
N LYS A 20 7.27 1.02 -5.23
CA LYS A 20 7.48 1.15 -6.67
C LYS A 20 6.83 2.38 -7.29
N LEU A 21 5.61 2.72 -6.86
CA LEU A 21 4.91 3.90 -7.35
C LEU A 21 5.67 5.18 -6.99
N LYS A 22 6.12 5.31 -5.73
CA LYS A 22 6.93 6.44 -5.27
C LYS A 22 8.26 6.55 -6.00
N THR A 23 8.99 5.43 -6.16
CA THR A 23 10.25 5.44 -6.94
C THR A 23 10.04 5.88 -8.39
N ASN A 24 8.95 5.45 -9.03
CA ASN A 24 8.67 5.86 -10.40
C ASN A 24 8.16 7.31 -10.50
N GLN A 25 7.39 7.78 -9.52
CA GLN A 25 6.96 9.16 -9.40
C GLN A 25 8.17 10.11 -9.35
N GLU A 26 9.15 9.83 -8.47
CA GLU A 26 10.39 10.62 -8.37
C GLU A 26 11.17 10.66 -9.69
N ARG A 27 11.26 9.53 -10.40
CA ARG A 27 11.94 9.43 -11.70
C ARG A 27 11.26 10.22 -12.80
N LEU A 28 9.93 10.36 -12.73
CA LEU A 28 9.13 11.01 -13.77
C LEU A 28 8.88 12.49 -13.47
N PHE A 29 9.15 12.96 -12.24
CA PHE A 29 8.80 14.32 -11.81
C PHE A 29 9.29 15.42 -12.76
N GLU A 30 10.48 15.28 -13.34
CA GLU A 30 11.07 16.26 -14.26
C GLU A 30 10.68 16.04 -15.74
N THR A 31 10.29 14.82 -16.11
CA THR A 31 10.09 14.43 -17.53
C THR A 31 8.63 14.29 -17.93
N ASP A 32 7.78 13.87 -16.99
CA ASP A 32 6.34 13.71 -17.14
C ASP A 32 5.64 13.98 -15.79
N PRO A 33 5.45 15.27 -15.42
CA PRO A 33 4.88 15.65 -14.13
C PRO A 33 3.42 15.23 -13.98
N GLU A 34 2.66 15.12 -15.07
CA GLU A 34 1.27 14.65 -15.04
C GLU A 34 1.21 13.17 -14.65
N LEU A 35 2.04 12.33 -15.28
CA LEU A 35 2.15 10.92 -14.90
C LEU A 35 2.71 10.77 -13.47
N ALA A 36 3.68 11.58 -13.08
CA ALA A 36 4.20 11.58 -11.70
C ALA A 36 3.08 11.88 -10.68
N MET A 37 2.24 12.90 -10.92
CA MET A 37 1.10 13.19 -10.05
C MET A 37 0.08 12.04 -9.99
N LEU A 38 -0.17 11.37 -11.13
CA LEU A 38 -1.05 10.19 -11.14
C LEU A 38 -0.49 9.04 -10.29
N LEU A 39 0.82 8.78 -10.38
CA LEU A 39 1.48 7.75 -9.56
C LEU A 39 1.44 8.08 -8.07
N ASP A 40 1.56 9.36 -7.70
CA ASP A 40 1.44 9.82 -6.31
C ASP A 40 0.02 9.58 -5.78
N ASN A 41 -1.00 9.95 -6.54
CA ASN A 41 -2.40 9.69 -6.19
C ASN A 41 -2.68 8.19 -6.01
N MET A 42 -2.15 7.35 -6.90
CA MET A 42 -2.28 5.89 -6.76
C MET A 42 -1.57 5.36 -5.51
N ALA A 43 -0.38 5.89 -5.18
CA ALA A 43 0.33 5.51 -3.98
C ALA A 43 -0.44 5.91 -2.72
N ALA A 44 -1.12 7.07 -2.72
CA ALA A 44 -1.97 7.51 -1.62
C ALA A 44 -3.17 6.55 -1.40
N VAL A 45 -3.93 6.25 -2.44
CA VAL A 45 -5.07 5.31 -2.36
C VAL A 45 -4.62 3.94 -1.87
N LEU A 46 -3.50 3.42 -2.41
CA LEU A 46 -2.98 2.13 -1.99
C LEU A 46 -2.46 2.14 -0.54
N SER A 47 -1.99 3.30 -0.04
CA SER A 47 -1.60 3.48 1.36
C SER A 47 -2.80 3.47 2.30
N GLU A 48 -3.92 4.08 1.91
CA GLU A 48 -5.18 4.00 2.68
C GLU A 48 -5.65 2.55 2.81
N HIS A 49 -5.61 1.79 1.71
CA HIS A 49 -5.94 0.36 1.73
C HIS A 49 -4.99 -0.45 2.61
N ALA A 50 -3.69 -0.17 2.54
CA ALA A 50 -2.70 -0.84 3.38
C ALA A 50 -2.93 -0.54 4.87
N MET A 51 -3.32 0.69 5.21
CA MET A 51 -3.62 1.10 6.58
C MET A 51 -4.86 0.39 7.13
N ALA A 52 -5.97 0.39 6.38
CA ALA A 52 -7.18 -0.33 6.77
C ALA A 52 -6.91 -1.84 6.96
N LEU A 53 -6.13 -2.44 6.04
CA LEU A 53 -5.73 -3.85 6.18
C LEU A 53 -4.83 -4.10 7.39
N ALA A 54 -3.98 -3.15 7.76
CA ALA A 54 -3.14 -3.26 8.96
C ALA A 54 -3.97 -3.17 10.25
N GLU A 55 -5.01 -2.32 10.26
CA GLU A 55 -5.99 -2.27 11.36
C GLU A 55 -6.73 -3.60 11.48
N ASP A 56 -7.25 -4.15 10.37
CA ASP A 56 -7.93 -5.46 10.38
C ASP A 56 -7.02 -6.60 10.87
N ILE A 57 -5.71 -6.55 10.55
CA ILE A 57 -4.72 -7.51 11.05
C ILE A 57 -4.53 -7.35 12.56
N ALA A 58 -4.38 -6.11 13.05
CA ALA A 58 -4.17 -5.85 14.47
C ALA A 58 -5.37 -6.28 15.31
N ASP A 59 -6.59 -6.06 14.81
CA ASP A 59 -7.82 -6.51 15.46
C ASP A 59 -7.87 -8.05 15.54
N MET A 60 -7.47 -8.76 14.48
CA MET A 60 -7.44 -10.22 14.45
C MET A 60 -6.32 -10.82 15.33
N GLU A 61 -5.15 -10.18 15.41
CA GLU A 61 -4.06 -10.60 16.29
C GLU A 61 -4.37 -10.36 17.77
N GLY A 62 -5.18 -9.34 18.09
CA GLY A 62 -5.62 -9.01 19.45
C GLY A 62 -6.71 -9.93 20.01
N ASP A 63 -7.51 -10.57 19.16
CA ASP A 63 -8.57 -11.51 19.56
C ASP A 63 -8.04 -12.91 19.92
N ASP A 64 -6.75 -13.19 19.66
CA ASP A 64 -6.05 -14.45 19.97
C ASP A 64 -5.29 -14.42 21.32
N THR A 65 -5.44 -13.37 22.16
CA THR A 65 -4.84 -13.23 23.51
C THR A 65 -5.86 -13.21 24.64
#